data_AF-A0A832H363-F1
#
_entry.id   AF-A0A832H363-F1
#
_cell.length_a   1.000
_cell.length_b   1.000
_cell.length_c   1.000
_cell.angle_alpha   90.00
_cell.angle_beta   90.00
_cell.angle_gamma   90.00
#
_symmetry.space_group_name_H-M   'P 1'
#
loop_
_entity.id
_entity.type
_entity.pdbx_description
1 polymer ?
#
loop_
_entity_poly.entity_id
_entity_poly.type
_entity_poly.pdbx_seq_one_letter_code
_entity_poly.pdbx_strand_id
1 'polypeptide(L)'
;YIADTKDSGYADTLSIQGWDIIGWKSHNLLHTYPSNFGFSEPDLSPYSAVRFEILVARPINYFIWKLLLPLVIVLASGWGALLLHPSYVESRIAIPVTALLTIVFLQQAYSEAVPEMGYLVLLDKIYALSYLLIIAAIMEAIITADWVKSGQAEDYARVIRLDRPFLAIQCMTLIVGVLLIITL
;
A
#
# COMPACT_ATOMS: atom_id res chain seq x y z
N TYR A 1 -13.38 7.92 -41.25
CA TYR A 1 -12.50 9.04 -40.91
C TYR A 1 -11.13 8.52 -40.55
N ILE A 2 -10.08 9.19 -41.02
CA ILE A 2 -8.69 8.93 -40.63
C ILE A 2 -8.28 10.12 -39.77
N ALA A 3 -7.95 9.87 -38.51
CA ALA A 3 -7.45 10.88 -37.60
C ALA A 3 -6.12 11.43 -38.10
N ASP A 4 -6.03 12.76 -38.19
CA ASP A 4 -4.77 13.44 -38.44
C ASP A 4 -3.88 13.30 -37.20
N THR A 5 -2.69 12.77 -37.39
CA THR A 5 -1.71 12.56 -36.32
C THR A 5 -0.64 13.65 -36.26
N LYS A 6 -0.56 14.53 -37.27
CA LYS A 6 0.41 15.64 -37.32
C LYS A 6 -0.06 16.86 -36.54
N ASP A 7 -1.33 17.20 -36.66
CA ASP A 7 -1.92 18.39 -36.02
C ASP A 7 -2.71 18.05 -34.75
N SER A 8 -2.70 16.79 -34.33
CA SER A 8 -3.32 16.33 -33.08
C SER A 8 -2.28 16.22 -31.96
N GLY A 9 -2.68 16.53 -30.73
CA GLY A 9 -1.83 16.47 -29.55
C GLY A 9 -2.55 17.00 -28.32
N TYR A 10 -1.81 17.25 -27.25
CA TYR A 10 -2.29 17.98 -26.08
C TYR A 10 -1.49 19.28 -25.92
N ALA A 11 -2.11 20.30 -25.33
CA ALA A 11 -1.44 21.57 -25.09
C ALA A 11 -0.30 21.40 -24.08
N ASP A 12 0.83 22.09 -24.26
CA ASP A 12 1.97 22.05 -23.33
C ASP A 12 1.59 22.51 -21.90
N THR A 13 0.49 23.26 -21.77
CA THR A 13 -0.06 23.73 -20.49
C THR A 13 -0.99 22.73 -19.82
N LEU A 14 -1.34 21.61 -20.49
CA LEU A 14 -2.22 20.60 -19.93
C LEU A 14 -1.53 19.92 -18.75
N SER A 15 -2.09 20.11 -17.56
CA SER A 15 -1.68 19.40 -16.36
C SER A 15 -2.90 18.77 -15.71
N ILE A 16 -2.77 17.51 -15.31
CA ILE A 16 -3.81 16.79 -14.59
C ILE A 16 -3.35 16.71 -13.14
N GLN A 17 -4.15 17.23 -12.21
CA GLN A 17 -3.75 17.27 -10.82
C GLN A 17 -3.54 15.84 -10.27
N GLY A 18 -2.33 15.58 -9.77
CA GLY A 18 -1.98 14.29 -9.18
C GLY A 18 -1.57 13.20 -10.19
N TRP A 19 -1.39 13.55 -11.47
CA TRP A 19 -1.01 12.63 -12.52
C TRP A 19 0.03 13.24 -13.46
N ASP A 20 1.02 12.43 -13.84
CA ASP A 20 2.02 12.79 -14.84
C ASP A 20 1.54 12.29 -16.21
N ILE A 21 1.52 13.17 -17.22
CA ILE A 21 1.14 12.82 -18.59
C ILE A 21 2.37 12.22 -19.28
N ILE A 22 2.28 10.94 -19.66
CA ILE A 22 3.37 10.20 -20.30
C ILE A 22 3.32 10.37 -21.83
N GLY A 23 2.12 10.54 -22.38
CA GLY A 23 1.92 10.74 -23.81
C GLY A 23 0.46 10.57 -24.21
N TRP A 24 0.23 10.53 -25.53
CA TRP A 24 -1.10 10.34 -26.10
C TRP A 24 -1.04 9.43 -27.32
N LYS A 25 -2.16 8.81 -27.66
CA LYS A 25 -2.33 7.95 -28.85
C LYS A 25 -3.67 8.24 -29.51
N SER A 26 -3.74 8.05 -30.82
CA SER A 26 -5.00 8.08 -31.59
C SER A 26 -5.17 6.77 -32.35
N HIS A 27 -6.38 6.23 -32.26
CA HIS A 27 -6.77 5.00 -32.94
C HIS A 27 -7.98 5.27 -33.81
N ASN A 28 -7.86 4.98 -35.11
CA ASN A 28 -8.99 4.92 -36.02
C ASN A 28 -9.68 3.57 -35.87
N LEU A 29 -10.95 3.58 -35.54
CA LEU A 29 -11.76 2.39 -35.29
C LEU A 29 -12.91 2.33 -36.31
N LEU A 30 -13.17 1.14 -36.82
CA LEU A 30 -14.42 0.81 -37.48
C LEU A 30 -15.19 -0.08 -36.52
N HIS A 31 -16.23 0.47 -35.91
CA HIS A 31 -17.03 -0.23 -34.92
C HIS A 31 -18.39 -0.55 -35.49
N THR A 32 -18.77 -1.82 -35.44
CA THR A 32 -20.11 -2.28 -35.83
C THR A 32 -20.87 -2.56 -34.56
N TYR A 33 -21.88 -1.75 -34.26
CA TYR A 33 -22.72 -1.99 -33.09
C TYR A 33 -23.66 -3.17 -33.37
N PRO A 34 -23.88 -4.08 -32.41
CA PRO A 34 -24.82 -5.19 -32.57
C PRO A 34 -26.30 -4.75 -32.49
N SER A 35 -26.56 -3.47 -32.24
CA SER A 35 -27.88 -2.86 -32.25
C SER A 35 -27.96 -1.88 -33.41
N ASN A 36 -29.09 -1.89 -34.11
CA ASN A 36 -29.42 -0.92 -35.16
C ASN A 36 -30.00 0.39 -34.60
N PHE A 37 -29.89 0.65 -33.29
CA PHE A 37 -30.39 1.86 -32.61
C PHE A 37 -31.86 2.23 -32.92
N GLY A 38 -32.69 1.26 -33.33
CA GLY A 38 -34.08 1.49 -33.71
C GLY A 38 -34.31 1.98 -35.14
N PHE A 39 -33.29 1.94 -36.01
CA PHE A 39 -33.44 2.22 -37.44
C PHE A 39 -34.17 1.07 -38.15
N SER A 40 -34.99 1.40 -39.14
CA SER A 40 -35.82 0.43 -39.88
C SER A 40 -35.02 -0.43 -40.87
N GLU A 41 -33.75 -0.11 -41.11
CA GLU A 41 -32.88 -0.87 -42.01
C GLU A 41 -32.32 -2.11 -41.30
N PRO A 42 -32.31 -3.29 -41.97
CA PRO A 42 -31.93 -4.56 -41.37
C PRO A 42 -30.40 -4.75 -41.23
N ASP A 43 -29.59 -3.94 -41.90
CA ASP A 43 -28.14 -4.14 -41.97
C ASP A 43 -27.38 -3.40 -40.87
N LEU A 44 -26.58 -4.16 -40.12
CA LEU A 44 -25.62 -3.63 -39.15
C LEU A 44 -24.50 -2.91 -39.92
N SER A 45 -24.63 -1.59 -40.04
CA SER A 45 -23.66 -0.78 -40.77
C SER A 45 -22.40 -0.51 -39.92
N PRO A 46 -21.19 -0.63 -40.47
CA PRO A 46 -19.97 -0.27 -39.76
C PRO A 46 -19.88 1.26 -39.59
N TYR A 47 -19.74 1.72 -38.35
CA TYR A 47 -19.57 3.13 -38.02
C TYR A 47 -18.10 3.46 -37.85
N SER A 48 -17.66 4.58 -38.42
CA SER A 48 -16.30 5.08 -38.22
C SER A 48 -16.22 5.85 -36.90
N ALA A 49 -15.35 5.40 -36.01
CA ALA A 49 -15.05 6.04 -34.74
C ALA A 49 -13.56 6.39 -34.67
N VAL A 50 -13.22 7.42 -33.90
CA VAL A 50 -11.84 7.77 -33.56
C VAL A 50 -11.73 7.76 -32.05
N ARG A 51 -10.72 7.08 -31.51
CA ARG A 51 -10.42 7.03 -30.08
C ARG A 51 -9.14 7.78 -29.81
N PHE A 52 -9.19 8.72 -28.88
CA PHE A 52 -8.01 9.39 -28.32
C PHE A 52 -7.75 8.83 -26.92
N GLU A 53 -6.49 8.47 -26.66
CA GLU A 53 -6.05 7.92 -25.39
C GLU A 53 -4.94 8.82 -24.84
N ILE A 54 -5.06 9.24 -23.57
CA ILE A 54 -4.01 9.95 -22.85
C ILE A 54 -3.44 8.99 -21.82
N LEU A 55 -2.14 8.73 -21.91
CA LEU A 55 -1.41 7.87 -20.99
C LEU A 55 -0.99 8.72 -19.80
N VAL A 56 -1.48 8.37 -18.62
CA VAL A 56 -1.15 9.04 -17.36
C VAL A 56 -0.52 8.05 -16.38
N ALA A 57 0.49 8.51 -15.63
CA ALA A 57 1.11 7.78 -14.53
C ALA A 57 0.87 8.50 -13.21
N ARG A 58 0.77 7.73 -12.12
CA ARG A 58 0.69 8.29 -10.77
C ARG A 58 2.11 8.52 -10.24
N PRO A 59 2.45 9.72 -9.74
CA PRO A 59 3.76 9.99 -9.17
C PRO A 59 3.99 9.14 -7.91
N ILE A 60 5.07 8.37 -7.89
CA ILE A 60 5.41 7.48 -6.76
C ILE A 60 5.76 8.25 -5.48
N ASN A 61 6.16 9.51 -5.61
CA ASN A 61 6.53 10.35 -4.48
C ASN A 61 5.37 10.52 -3.48
N TYR A 62 4.15 10.71 -3.98
CA TYR A 62 2.96 10.80 -3.12
C TYR A 62 2.78 9.53 -2.28
N PHE A 63 2.96 8.36 -2.90
CA PHE A 63 2.82 7.08 -2.24
C PHE A 63 3.84 6.91 -1.10
N ILE A 64 5.12 7.21 -1.36
CA ILE A 64 6.19 7.07 -0.37
C ILE A 64 5.95 8.00 0.84
N TRP A 65 5.67 9.27 0.60
CA TRP A 65 5.61 10.26 1.68
C TRP A 65 4.29 10.27 2.45
N LYS A 66 3.14 10.07 1.77
CA LYS A 66 1.83 10.17 2.43
C LYS A 66 1.29 8.84 2.94
N LEU A 67 1.69 7.72 2.34
CA LEU A 67 1.15 6.41 2.69
C LEU A 67 2.19 5.56 3.40
N LEU A 68 3.38 5.39 2.81
CA LEU A 68 4.40 4.48 3.34
C LEU A 68 5.09 5.04 4.59
N LEU A 69 5.49 6.32 4.59
CA LEU A 69 6.23 6.91 5.71
C LEU A 69 5.45 6.88 7.06
N PRO A 70 4.17 7.28 7.13
CA PRO A 70 3.41 7.19 8.38
C PRO A 70 3.32 5.76 8.91
N LEU A 71 3.10 4.78 8.03
CA LEU A 71 3.04 3.36 8.38
C LEU A 71 4.36 2.87 8.99
N VAL A 72 5.49 3.19 8.35
CA VAL A 72 6.82 2.80 8.84
C VAL A 72 7.13 3.44 10.19
N ILE A 73 6.75 4.70 10.42
CA ILE A 73 6.92 5.36 11.71
C ILE A 73 6.12 4.65 12.80
N VAL A 74 4.87 4.27 12.52
CA VAL A 74 4.04 3.54 13.48
C VAL A 74 4.64 2.17 13.79
N LEU A 75 5.09 1.42 12.78
CA LEU A 75 5.78 0.15 12.98
C LEU A 75 7.05 0.30 13.83
N ALA A 76 7.89 1.27 13.51
CA ALA A 76 9.10 1.56 14.27
C ALA A 76 8.79 1.92 15.72
N SER A 77 7.70 2.68 15.95
CA SER A 77 7.23 2.99 17.30
C SER A 77 6.78 1.72 18.05
N GLY A 78 6.08 0.81 17.37
CA GLY A 78 5.68 -0.49 17.92
C GLY A 78 6.88 -1.34 18.32
N TRP A 79 7.90 -1.42 17.46
CA TRP A 79 9.16 -2.13 17.76
C TRP A 79 10.00 -1.44 18.84
N GLY A 80 9.78 -0.15 19.11
CA GLY A 80 10.36 0.55 20.25
C GLY A 80 10.09 -0.13 21.58
N ALA A 81 8.98 -0.89 21.69
CA ALA A 81 8.69 -1.73 22.85
C ALA A 81 9.79 -2.78 23.13
N LEU A 82 10.39 -3.35 22.08
CA LEU A 82 11.47 -4.35 22.20
C LEU A 82 12.80 -3.71 22.65
N LEU A 83 12.92 -2.39 22.60
CA LEU A 83 14.10 -1.67 23.06
C LEU A 83 14.00 -1.24 24.54
N LEU A 84 12.80 -1.33 25.13
CA LEU A 84 12.58 -0.98 26.53
C LEU A 84 13.15 -2.06 27.46
N HIS A 85 13.59 -1.61 28.64
CA HIS A 85 14.06 -2.53 29.66
C HIS A 85 12.94 -3.53 30.03
N PRO A 86 13.21 -4.85 30.19
CA PRO A 86 12.15 -5.85 30.37
C PRO A 86 11.35 -5.68 31.67
N SER A 87 11.82 -4.84 32.60
CA SER A 87 11.07 -4.44 33.80
C SER A 87 9.80 -3.64 33.49
N TYR A 88 9.69 -2.98 32.33
CA TYR A 88 8.53 -2.17 31.96
C TYR A 88 7.50 -2.99 31.17
N VAL A 89 7.02 -4.09 31.77
CA VAL A 89 6.10 -5.04 31.13
C VAL A 89 4.86 -4.35 30.57
N GLU A 90 4.23 -3.46 31.35
CA GLU A 90 3.03 -2.73 30.92
C GLU A 90 3.29 -1.90 29.65
N SER A 91 4.41 -1.18 29.60
CA SER A 91 4.77 -0.37 28.42
C SER A 91 5.13 -1.23 27.22
N ARG A 92 5.79 -2.38 27.42
CA ARG A 92 6.17 -3.32 26.34
C ARG A 92 4.95 -3.94 25.66
N ILE A 93 3.84 -4.09 26.36
CA ILE A 93 2.57 -4.58 25.79
C ILE A 93 1.74 -3.41 25.23
N ALA A 94 1.68 -2.28 25.93
CA ALA A 94 0.84 -1.15 25.52
C ALA A 94 1.29 -0.52 24.20
N ILE A 95 2.60 -0.37 23.96
CA ILE A 95 3.13 0.32 22.77
C ILE A 95 2.79 -0.42 21.46
N PRO A 96 3.00 -1.74 21.32
CA PRO A 96 2.61 -2.45 20.10
C PRO A 96 1.10 -2.49 19.89
N VAL A 97 0.31 -2.52 20.97
CA VAL A 97 -1.17 -2.48 20.90
C VAL A 97 -1.67 -1.13 20.41
N THR A 98 -1.09 -0.01 20.87
CA THR A 98 -1.45 1.33 20.35
C THR A 98 -0.98 1.52 18.92
N ALA A 99 0.17 0.96 18.54
CA ALA A 99 0.62 0.93 17.16
C ALA A 99 -0.37 0.15 16.27
N LEU A 100 -0.87 -1.01 16.72
CA LEU A 100 -1.90 -1.79 16.00
C LEU A 100 -3.13 -0.94 15.70
N LEU A 101 -3.68 -0.29 16.73
CA LEU A 101 -4.85 0.58 16.59
C LEU A 101 -4.58 1.72 15.61
N THR A 102 -3.39 2.30 15.66
CA THR A 102 -2.99 3.39 14.76
C THR A 102 -2.89 2.92 13.31
N ILE A 103 -2.34 1.72 13.06
CA ILE A 103 -2.32 1.11 11.72
C ILE A 103 -3.74 0.90 11.18
N VAL A 104 -4.68 0.45 12.01
CA VAL A 104 -6.10 0.30 11.61
C VAL A 104 -6.69 1.63 11.16
N PHE A 105 -6.46 2.70 11.92
CA PHE A 105 -6.91 4.04 11.52
C PHE A 105 -6.25 4.53 10.23
N LEU A 106 -4.94 4.30 10.06
CA LEU A 106 -4.23 4.65 8.83
C LEU A 106 -4.79 3.88 7.61
N GLN A 107 -5.11 2.60 7.79
CA GLN A 107 -5.74 1.80 6.73
C GLN A 107 -7.14 2.34 6.40
N GLN A 108 -7.96 2.65 7.40
CA GLN A 108 -9.30 3.21 7.17
C GLN A 108 -9.23 4.54 6.39
N ALA A 109 -8.35 5.46 6.81
CA ALA A 109 -8.16 6.74 6.14
C ALA A 109 -7.73 6.59 4.66
N TYR A 110 -6.98 5.53 4.34
CA TYR A 110 -6.63 5.19 2.97
C TYR A 110 -7.80 4.56 2.20
N SER A 111 -8.50 3.59 2.80
CA SER A 111 -9.61 2.88 2.15
C SER A 111 -10.75 3.83 1.77
N GLU A 112 -10.99 4.89 2.54
CA GLU A 112 -11.98 5.92 2.20
C GLU A 112 -11.59 6.74 0.95
N ALA A 113 -10.29 6.80 0.62
CA ALA A 113 -9.78 7.57 -0.51
C ALA A 113 -9.71 6.77 -1.83
N VAL A 114 -9.89 5.45 -1.78
CA VAL A 114 -9.77 4.56 -2.94
C VAL A 114 -11.09 3.81 -3.15
N PRO A 115 -11.64 3.78 -4.39
CA PRO A 115 -12.84 2.98 -4.66
C PRO A 115 -12.60 1.51 -4.32
N GLU A 116 -13.62 0.84 -3.80
CA GLU A 116 -13.55 -0.60 -3.56
C GLU A 116 -13.29 -1.35 -4.88
N MET A 117 -12.11 -1.97 -4.95
CA MET A 117 -11.71 -2.82 -6.07
C MET A 117 -11.92 -4.28 -5.68
N GLY A 118 -12.39 -5.12 -6.60
CA GLY A 118 -12.56 -6.57 -6.36
C GLY A 118 -11.25 -7.37 -6.23
N TYR A 119 -10.11 -6.71 -6.02
CA TYR A 119 -8.78 -7.32 -5.90
C TYR A 119 -7.94 -6.56 -4.87
N LEU A 120 -6.92 -7.23 -4.29
CA LEU A 120 -6.01 -6.60 -3.33
C LEU A 120 -5.10 -5.59 -4.01
N VAL A 121 -5.14 -4.35 -3.54
CA VAL A 121 -4.22 -3.30 -3.98
C VAL A 121 -2.86 -3.53 -3.31
N LEU A 122 -1.79 -3.02 -3.92
CA LEU A 122 -0.42 -3.06 -3.39
C LEU A 122 -0.37 -2.64 -1.91
N LEU A 123 -1.07 -1.56 -1.55
CA LEU A 123 -1.05 -1.04 -0.19
C LEU A 123 -1.76 -1.97 0.80
N ASP A 124 -2.83 -2.65 0.40
CA ASP A 124 -3.52 -3.62 1.26
C ASP A 124 -2.59 -4.77 1.65
N LYS A 125 -1.74 -5.22 0.71
CA LYS A 125 -0.72 -6.25 0.98
C LYS A 125 0.33 -5.75 1.98
N ILE A 126 0.75 -4.49 1.89
CA ILE A 126 1.70 -3.88 2.83
C ILE A 126 1.08 -3.73 4.22
N TYR A 127 -0.18 -3.31 4.32
CA TYR A 127 -0.91 -3.28 5.60
C TYR A 127 -1.05 -4.68 6.21
N ALA A 128 -1.41 -5.69 5.41
CA ALA A 128 -1.49 -7.07 5.85
C ALA A 128 -0.15 -7.57 6.43
N LEU A 129 0.97 -7.31 5.74
CA LEU A 129 2.29 -7.60 6.26
C LEU A 129 2.56 -6.88 7.58
N SER A 130 2.24 -5.59 7.65
CA SER A 130 2.45 -4.77 8.85
C SER A 130 1.69 -5.29 10.07
N TYR A 131 0.46 -5.78 9.88
CA TYR A 131 -0.32 -6.43 10.94
C TYR A 131 0.36 -7.68 11.47
N LEU A 132 0.90 -8.53 10.60
CA LEU A 132 1.62 -9.73 11.02
C LEU A 132 2.85 -9.38 11.87
N LEU A 133 3.59 -8.33 11.48
CA LEU A 133 4.77 -7.88 12.22
C LEU A 133 4.40 -7.33 13.60
N ILE A 134 3.31 -6.54 13.72
CA ILE A 134 2.85 -6.05 15.02
C ILE A 134 2.31 -7.18 15.90
N ILE A 135 1.53 -8.10 15.35
CA ILE A 135 1.04 -9.26 16.12
C ILE A 135 2.21 -10.08 16.65
N ALA A 136 3.24 -10.29 15.82
CA ALA A 136 4.44 -10.97 16.26
C ALA A 136 5.18 -10.21 17.38
N ALA A 137 5.24 -8.89 17.33
CA ALA A 137 5.79 -8.06 18.41
C ALA A 137 4.95 -8.12 19.70
N ILE A 138 3.62 -8.13 19.60
CA ILE A 138 2.71 -8.30 20.75
C ILE A 138 2.93 -9.67 21.38
N MET A 139 3.01 -10.73 20.57
CA MET A 139 3.24 -12.10 21.06
C MET A 139 4.58 -12.23 21.79
N GLU A 140 5.64 -11.64 21.24
CA GLU A 140 6.94 -11.58 21.90
C GLU A 140 6.85 -10.86 23.25
N ALA A 141 6.18 -9.70 23.29
CA ALA A 141 6.05 -8.91 24.52
C ALA A 141 5.29 -9.67 25.61
N ILE A 142 4.27 -10.46 25.24
CA ILE A 142 3.51 -11.31 26.16
C ILE A 142 4.38 -12.46 26.70
N ILE A 143 5.14 -13.13 25.84
CA ILE A 143 6.00 -14.25 26.26
C ILE A 143 7.10 -13.76 27.21
N THR A 144 7.73 -12.63 26.87
CA THR A 144 8.80 -12.08 27.71
C THR A 144 8.29 -11.45 28.99
N ALA A 145 7.04 -10.97 29.02
CA ALA A 145 6.38 -10.57 30.26
C ALA A 145 6.24 -11.74 31.25
N ASP A 146 5.89 -12.93 30.76
CA ASP A 146 5.76 -14.12 31.61
C ASP A 146 7.12 -14.59 32.16
N TRP A 147 8.17 -14.57 31.33
CA TRP A 147 9.53 -14.94 31.76
C TRP A 147 10.12 -14.02 32.82
N VAL A 148 9.75 -12.74 32.81
CA VAL A 148 10.28 -11.76 33.77
C VAL A 148 9.58 -11.84 35.14
N LYS A 149 8.48 -12.60 35.24
CA LYS A 149 7.68 -12.73 36.47
C LYS A 149 8.45 -13.31 37.67
N SER A 150 9.45 -14.14 37.41
CA SER A 150 10.37 -14.71 38.42
C SER A 150 11.29 -13.67 39.06
N GLY A 151 11.45 -12.48 38.47
CA GLY A 151 12.25 -11.38 39.00
C GLY A 151 13.76 -11.65 39.07
N GLN A 152 14.26 -12.70 38.42
CA GLN A 152 15.68 -13.04 38.45
C GLN A 152 16.47 -12.22 37.43
N ALA A 153 17.65 -11.74 37.81
CA ALA A 153 18.54 -10.96 36.95
C ALA A 153 18.89 -11.70 35.62
N GLU A 154 18.94 -13.02 35.65
CA GLU A 154 19.20 -13.85 34.47
C GLU A 154 18.09 -13.76 33.42
N ASP A 155 16.83 -13.64 33.83
CA ASP A 155 15.69 -13.62 32.92
C ASP A 155 15.65 -12.31 32.12
N TYR A 156 15.96 -11.17 32.76
CA TYR A 156 16.12 -9.89 32.07
C TYR A 156 17.22 -9.94 30.99
N ALA A 157 18.36 -10.57 31.29
CA ALA A 157 19.48 -10.69 30.35
C ALA A 157 19.20 -11.67 29.19
N ARG A 158 18.30 -12.64 29.39
CA ARG A 158 17.82 -13.54 28.32
C ARG A 158 16.88 -12.80 27.37
N VAL A 159 15.95 -12.02 27.90
CA VAL A 159 15.03 -11.19 27.10
C VAL A 159 15.79 -10.22 26.20
N ILE A 160 16.71 -9.41 26.75
CA ILE A 160 17.48 -8.43 25.96
C ILE A 160 18.28 -9.10 24.81
N ARG A 161 18.77 -10.33 25.03
CA ARG A 161 19.48 -11.10 24.01
C ARG A 161 18.58 -11.63 22.91
N LEU A 162 17.29 -11.84 23.18
CA LEU A 162 16.29 -12.30 22.22
C LEU A 162 15.63 -11.12 21.47
N ASP A 163 15.40 -10.00 22.14
CA ASP A 163 14.75 -8.80 21.57
C ASP A 163 15.52 -8.24 20.38
N ARG A 164 16.85 -8.15 20.48
CA ARG A 164 17.71 -7.58 19.44
C ARG A 164 17.67 -8.35 18.11
N PRO A 165 17.92 -9.67 18.08
CA PRO A 165 17.78 -10.43 16.84
C PRO A 165 16.34 -10.47 16.36
N PHE A 166 15.34 -10.52 17.25
CA PHE A 166 13.94 -10.49 16.85
C PHE A 166 13.57 -9.19 16.14
N LEU A 167 13.96 -8.04 16.68
CA LEU A 167 13.80 -6.73 16.04
C LEU A 167 14.50 -6.68 14.67
N ALA A 168 15.73 -7.20 14.58
CA ALA A 168 16.45 -7.26 13.30
C ALA A 168 15.72 -8.14 12.27
N ILE A 169 15.16 -9.28 12.69
CA ILE A 169 14.35 -10.16 11.85
C ILE A 169 13.07 -9.44 11.39
N GLN A 170 12.38 -8.70 12.26
CA GLN A 170 11.19 -7.92 11.91
C GLN A 170 11.51 -6.84 10.86
N CYS A 171 12.59 -6.07 11.07
CA CYS A 171 13.06 -5.08 10.11
C CYS A 171 13.42 -5.70 8.75
N MET A 172 14.15 -6.82 8.75
CA MET A 172 14.51 -7.54 7.53
C MET A 172 13.26 -8.08 6.81
N THR A 173 12.31 -8.62 7.56
CA THR A 173 11.04 -9.14 7.01
C THR A 173 10.22 -8.02 6.39
N LEU A 174 10.17 -6.83 7.01
CA LEU A 174 9.52 -5.66 6.41
C LEU A 174 10.19 -5.27 5.08
N ILE A 175 11.52 -5.14 5.05
CA ILE A 175 12.24 -4.70 3.86
C ILE A 175 12.08 -5.72 2.72
N VAL A 176 12.32 -7.00 3.00
CA VAL A 176 12.20 -8.08 2.00
C VAL A 176 10.75 -8.24 1.56
N GLY A 177 9.79 -8.21 2.48
CA GLY A 177 8.37 -8.33 2.18
C GLY A 177 7.87 -7.19 1.30
N VAL A 178 8.23 -5.95 1.62
CA VAL A 178 7.87 -4.78 0.80
C VAL A 178 8.51 -4.86 -0.59
N LEU A 179 9.78 -5.23 -0.71
CA LEU A 179 10.44 -5.40 -2.01
C LEU A 179 9.75 -6.47 -2.85
N LEU A 180 9.45 -7.63 -2.25
CA LEU A 180 8.77 -8.74 -2.92
C LEU A 180 7.38 -8.32 -3.40
N ILE A 181 6.62 -7.59 -2.57
CA ILE A 181 5.29 -7.07 -2.90
C ILE A 181 5.35 -6.06 -4.05
N ILE A 182 6.40 -5.22 -4.13
CA ILE A 182 6.57 -4.25 -5.23
C ILE A 182 6.91 -4.94 -6.55
N THR A 183 7.63 -6.06 -6.51
CA THR A 183 8.03 -6.81 -7.72
C THR A 183 6.95 -7.71 -8.31
N LEU A 184 5.86 -7.97 -7.57
CA LEU A 184 4.77 -8.89 -7.90
C LEU A 184 3.56 -8.18 -8.50
#